data_AF-A0A661KKQ9-F1
#
_entry.id   AF-A0A661KKQ9-F1
#
_cell.length_a   1.000
_cell.length_b   1.000
_cell.length_c   1.000
_cell.angle_alpha   90.00
_cell.angle_beta   90.00
_cell.angle_gamma   90.00
#
_symmetry.space_group_name_H-M   'P 1'
#
loop_
_entity.id
_entity.type
_entity.pdbx_description
1 polymer ?
#
loop_
_entity_poly.entity_id
_entity_poly.type
_entity_poly.pdbx_seq_one_letter_code
_entity_poly.pdbx_strand_id
1 'polypeptide(L)'
;MLRFNVKKTILFLLILVFFSPALVFGGGDHINVINVSDSINPGTAEFIEKAIKKSETDGAACLVIKLDTPGGLVTSMKRIVKAILNSEVPVVVYVAPSGAQAASAGTMITLAAHIAAMAPGTNIGAAHPVGPSGKDVEKTMSEKIVNDLVAFTKSIAAQRKRNLKWVEKAIRKSESITASEALKLKVIDIVAKDMDELIKKIDGRKVKLIDKTVVLKVKELPLVTIEETFRDKILRTLSNPNIAYILMMIGLAGLYFELAHPGAILPGVIGGIALILAFFAFQTLPVNYAGFLLIALAIIFFILEIKVTSYGMLSIAGVVSLILGSLMIFPGKQDYLRISYQVLVPTVIAVSLFFVTVASLAFKAQIAKPRTGTAGLIGEVGEVMEVRGGRLKVFVHGEIWNAESSEPVNVGEMVKVVGVENLKLRIQRVDSG
;
A
#
# COMPACT_ATOMS: atom_id res chain seq x y z
N MET A 1 36.31 74.44 -26.86
CA MET A 1 36.14 74.12 -25.43
C MET A 1 34.66 74.19 -25.06
N LEU A 2 33.93 73.08 -25.12
CA LEU A 2 32.56 73.03 -24.58
C LEU A 2 32.65 72.90 -23.05
N ARG A 3 32.16 73.91 -22.33
CA ARG A 3 32.04 73.88 -20.86
C ARG A 3 30.93 72.89 -20.48
N PHE A 4 31.30 71.70 -20.00
CA PHE A 4 30.37 70.75 -19.39
C PHE A 4 29.76 71.37 -18.14
N ASN A 5 28.46 71.65 -18.20
CA ASN A 5 27.74 72.27 -17.10
C ASN A 5 27.33 71.20 -16.09
N VAL A 6 28.23 70.92 -15.14
CA VAL A 6 28.14 69.85 -14.12
C VAL A 6 26.78 69.85 -13.40
N LYS A 7 26.15 71.01 -13.20
CA LYS A 7 24.81 71.11 -12.59
C LYS A 7 23.71 70.46 -13.43
N LYS A 8 23.77 70.55 -14.76
CA LYS A 8 22.79 69.88 -15.65
C LYS A 8 22.98 68.37 -15.68
N THR A 9 24.22 67.90 -15.62
CA THR A 9 24.54 66.46 -15.56
C THR A 9 24.09 65.85 -14.24
N ILE A 10 24.28 66.55 -13.11
CA ILE A 10 23.80 66.11 -11.79
C ILE A 10 22.27 66.10 -11.74
N LEU A 11 21.59 67.11 -12.30
CA LEU A 11 20.13 67.15 -12.35
C LEU A 11 19.56 66.03 -13.24
N PHE A 12 20.21 65.71 -14.36
CA PHE A 12 19.82 64.61 -15.25
C PHE A 12 20.03 63.23 -14.59
N LEU A 13 21.12 63.04 -13.83
CA LEU A 13 21.36 61.84 -13.03
C LEU A 13 20.35 61.70 -11.86
N LEU A 14 19.98 62.80 -11.20
CA LEU A 14 18.96 62.80 -10.15
C LEU A 14 17.56 62.47 -10.68
N ILE A 15 17.21 62.90 -11.90
CA ILE A 15 15.96 62.55 -12.56
C ILE A 15 15.95 61.07 -12.98
N LEU A 16 17.10 60.52 -13.41
CA LEU A 16 17.25 59.10 -13.74
C LEU A 16 17.12 58.18 -12.50
N VAL A 17 17.53 58.64 -11.32
CA VAL A 17 17.36 57.88 -10.06
C VAL A 17 15.87 57.86 -9.62
N PHE A 18 15.11 58.94 -9.89
CA PHE A 18 13.67 58.98 -9.61
C PHE A 18 12.80 58.23 -10.63
N PHE A 19 13.35 57.89 -11.80
CA PHE A 19 12.72 57.05 -12.83
C PHE A 19 13.23 55.60 -12.80
N SER A 20 13.67 55.09 -11.65
CA SER A 20 13.73 53.65 -11.47
C SER A 20 12.30 53.11 -11.55
N PRO A 21 11.96 52.24 -12.51
CA PRO A 21 10.65 51.59 -12.47
C PRO A 21 10.59 50.89 -11.13
N ALA A 22 9.63 51.27 -10.29
CA ALA A 22 9.31 50.49 -9.11
C ALA A 22 9.18 49.04 -9.60
N LEU A 23 9.98 48.13 -9.03
CA LEU A 23 9.78 46.71 -9.25
C LEU A 23 8.36 46.39 -8.80
N VAL A 24 7.44 46.45 -9.75
CA VAL A 24 6.15 45.80 -9.66
C VAL A 24 6.53 44.34 -9.62
N PHE A 25 6.56 43.74 -8.43
CA PHE A 25 6.50 42.30 -8.27
C PHE A 25 5.21 41.86 -8.96
N GLY A 26 5.35 41.53 -10.25
CA GLY A 26 4.27 41.05 -11.10
C GLY A 26 3.70 39.81 -10.45
N GLY A 27 2.36 39.74 -10.37
CA GLY A 27 1.69 38.48 -10.10
C GLY A 27 2.20 37.45 -11.11
N GLY A 28 2.40 36.21 -10.65
CA GLY A 28 3.00 35.16 -11.47
C GLY A 28 2.42 35.06 -12.87
N ASP A 29 3.25 34.60 -13.79
CA ASP A 29 2.92 34.49 -15.22
C ASP A 29 2.15 33.21 -15.56
N HIS A 30 1.87 32.34 -14.58
CA HIS A 30 1.13 31.11 -14.74
C HIS A 30 0.37 30.71 -13.46
N ILE A 31 -0.53 29.74 -13.61
CA ILE A 31 -1.23 29.08 -12.50
C ILE A 31 -0.74 27.65 -12.44
N ASN A 32 -0.16 27.25 -11.31
CA ASN A 32 0.18 25.85 -11.11
C ASN A 32 -1.06 25.05 -10.70
N VAL A 33 -1.18 23.83 -11.22
CA VAL A 33 -2.31 22.94 -10.95
C VAL A 33 -1.82 21.56 -10.55
N ILE A 34 -2.38 21.00 -9.48
CA ILE A 34 -2.20 19.59 -9.13
C ILE A 34 -3.55 18.89 -9.02
N ASN A 35 -3.56 17.58 -9.30
CA ASN A 35 -4.71 16.71 -9.09
C ASN A 35 -4.41 15.77 -7.92
N VAL A 36 -5.32 15.71 -6.95
CA VAL A 36 -5.26 14.83 -5.78
C VAL A 36 -6.57 14.07 -5.73
N SER A 37 -6.57 12.84 -6.24
CA SER A 37 -7.75 11.97 -6.38
C SER A 37 -7.56 10.64 -5.65
N ASP A 38 -7.20 10.70 -4.37
CA ASP A 38 -6.91 9.53 -3.53
C ASP A 38 -6.98 9.91 -2.04
N SER A 39 -6.74 8.96 -1.14
CA SER A 39 -6.63 9.19 0.30
C SER A 39 -5.44 10.08 0.68
N ILE A 40 -5.61 10.82 1.77
CA ILE A 40 -4.56 11.66 2.34
C ILE A 40 -3.58 10.80 3.15
N ASN A 41 -2.48 10.42 2.51
CA ASN A 41 -1.40 9.62 3.10
C ASN A 41 -0.07 10.42 3.08
N PRO A 42 1.04 9.87 3.61
CA PRO A 42 2.32 10.58 3.66
C PRO A 42 2.87 10.97 2.28
N GLY A 43 2.69 10.11 1.26
CA GLY A 43 3.07 10.40 -0.13
C GLY A 43 2.28 11.58 -0.71
N THR A 44 0.96 11.60 -0.54
CA THR A 44 0.10 12.72 -0.96
C THR A 44 0.48 14.02 -0.27
N ALA A 45 0.80 13.97 1.03
CA ALA A 45 1.25 15.15 1.78
C ALA A 45 2.58 15.70 1.25
N GLU A 46 3.56 14.83 0.99
CA GLU A 46 4.86 15.23 0.41
C GLU A 46 4.68 15.85 -0.98
N PHE A 47 3.83 15.26 -1.83
CA PHE A 47 3.54 15.80 -3.16
C PHE A 47 2.92 17.21 -3.10
N ILE A 48 1.93 17.43 -2.23
CA ILE A 48 1.31 18.76 -2.05
C ILE A 48 2.32 19.77 -1.49
N GLU A 49 3.14 19.38 -0.50
CA GLU A 49 4.21 20.23 0.04
C GLU A 49 5.20 20.66 -1.05
N LYS A 50 5.62 19.72 -1.91
CA LYS A 50 6.48 20.01 -3.06
C LYS A 50 5.80 20.91 -4.08
N ALA A 51 4.52 20.71 -4.36
CA ALA A 51 3.77 21.55 -5.30
C ALA A 51 3.63 22.99 -4.81
N ILE A 52 3.38 23.19 -3.51
CA ILE A 52 3.41 24.51 -2.87
C ILE A 52 4.81 25.10 -3.04
N LYS A 53 5.86 24.37 -2.66
CA LYS A 53 7.23 24.90 -2.72
C LYS A 53 7.68 25.23 -4.14
N LYS A 54 7.29 24.40 -5.12
CA LYS A 54 7.54 24.64 -6.53
C LYS A 54 6.84 25.92 -6.98
N SER A 55 5.58 26.11 -6.62
CA SER A 55 4.79 27.31 -6.95
C SER A 55 5.36 28.59 -6.33
N GLU A 56 5.98 28.50 -5.15
CA GLU A 56 6.74 29.60 -4.57
C GLU A 56 8.02 29.90 -5.37
N THR A 57 8.73 28.84 -5.77
CA THR A 57 10.05 28.95 -6.42
C THR A 57 9.96 29.49 -7.85
N ASP A 58 8.96 29.05 -8.63
CA ASP A 58 8.71 29.54 -9.98
C ASP A 58 7.82 30.80 -10.02
N GLY A 59 7.39 31.30 -8.87
CA GLY A 59 6.66 32.55 -8.74
C GLY A 59 5.24 32.51 -9.31
N ALA A 60 4.56 31.36 -9.28
CA ALA A 60 3.20 31.20 -9.77
C ALA A 60 2.20 32.19 -9.15
N ALA A 61 1.19 32.60 -9.92
CA ALA A 61 0.15 33.52 -9.44
C ALA A 61 -0.68 32.90 -8.30
N CYS A 62 -0.95 31.61 -8.42
CA CYS A 62 -1.50 30.75 -7.38
C CYS A 62 -1.25 29.28 -7.69
N LEU A 63 -1.44 28.44 -6.69
CA LEU A 63 -1.56 26.98 -6.82
C LEU A 63 -3.03 26.58 -6.71
N VAL A 64 -3.55 25.83 -7.69
CA VAL A 64 -4.86 25.17 -7.63
C VAL A 64 -4.67 23.68 -7.33
N ILE A 65 -5.22 23.24 -6.19
CA ILE A 65 -5.28 21.84 -5.80
C ILE A 65 -6.68 21.33 -6.16
N LYS A 66 -6.79 20.55 -7.23
CA LYS A 66 -8.01 19.81 -7.55
C LYS A 66 -8.11 18.60 -6.64
N LEU A 67 -9.13 18.57 -5.80
CA LEU A 67 -9.25 17.62 -4.69
C LEU A 67 -10.47 16.70 -4.87
N ASP A 68 -10.23 15.41 -4.77
CA ASP A 68 -11.22 14.36 -4.57
C ASP A 68 -10.65 13.35 -3.58
N THR A 69 -11.16 13.33 -2.35
CA THR A 69 -10.62 12.48 -1.29
C THR A 69 -11.68 12.02 -0.31
N PRO A 70 -11.68 10.72 0.06
CA PRO A 70 -12.52 10.20 1.14
C PRO A 70 -11.97 10.56 2.53
N GLY A 71 -10.77 11.14 2.61
CA GLY A 71 -10.08 11.40 3.86
C GLY A 71 -8.71 10.75 3.95
N GLY A 72 -8.16 10.66 5.16
CA GLY A 72 -6.81 10.11 5.34
C GLY A 72 -6.30 10.24 6.76
N LEU A 73 -4.97 10.18 6.91
CA LEU A 73 -4.30 10.28 8.20
C LEU A 73 -4.33 11.72 8.73
N VAL A 74 -4.64 11.87 10.03
CA VAL A 74 -4.63 13.18 10.70
C VAL A 74 -3.25 13.84 10.64
N THR A 75 -2.17 13.07 10.73
CA THR A 75 -0.79 13.57 10.65
C THR A 75 -0.48 14.17 9.28
N SER A 76 -0.82 13.46 8.19
CA SER A 76 -0.69 13.94 6.82
C SER A 76 -1.57 15.16 6.55
N MET A 77 -2.80 15.17 7.07
CA MET A 77 -3.69 16.33 6.99
C MET A 77 -3.09 17.57 7.68
N LYS A 78 -2.63 17.43 8.92
CA LYS A 78 -2.02 18.54 9.68
C LYS A 78 -0.77 19.08 8.98
N ARG A 79 0.03 18.22 8.35
CA ARG A 79 1.17 18.60 7.50
C ARG A 79 0.76 19.47 6.31
N ILE A 80 -0.22 19.02 5.53
CA ILE A 80 -0.74 19.76 4.37
C ILE A 80 -1.32 21.12 4.82
N VAL A 81 -2.15 21.11 5.87
CA VAL A 81 -2.73 22.34 6.42
C VAL A 81 -1.64 23.32 6.86
N LYS A 82 -0.59 22.83 7.55
CA LYS A 82 0.56 23.65 7.93
C LYS A 82 1.25 24.24 6.70
N ALA A 83 1.47 23.47 5.65
CA ALA A 83 2.07 23.96 4.41
C ALA A 83 1.21 25.04 3.74
N ILE A 84 -0.11 24.85 3.67
CA ILE A 84 -1.05 25.84 3.11
C ILE A 84 -1.03 27.15 3.92
N LEU A 85 -1.02 27.06 5.25
CA LEU A 85 -1.00 28.23 6.12
C LEU A 85 0.31 29.03 6.02
N ASN A 86 1.42 28.35 5.69
CA ASN A 86 2.73 28.96 5.55
C ASN A 86 3.14 29.28 4.10
N SER A 87 2.22 29.11 3.15
CA SER A 87 2.50 29.31 1.71
C SER A 87 2.71 30.78 1.37
N GLU A 88 3.78 31.07 0.62
CA GLU A 88 4.08 32.41 0.10
C GLU A 88 3.28 32.76 -1.17
N VAL A 89 2.60 31.76 -1.75
CA VAL A 89 1.66 31.93 -2.86
C VAL A 89 0.22 31.59 -2.45
N PRO A 90 -0.80 32.21 -3.05
CA PRO A 90 -2.20 31.84 -2.82
C PRO A 90 -2.46 30.37 -3.19
N VAL A 91 -3.11 29.64 -2.29
CA VAL A 91 -3.52 28.24 -2.51
C VAL A 91 -5.03 28.15 -2.61
N VAL A 92 -5.51 27.72 -3.77
CA VAL A 92 -6.92 27.44 -4.06
C VAL A 92 -7.15 25.95 -3.94
N VAL A 93 -8.05 25.51 -3.08
CA VAL A 93 -8.51 24.11 -3.06
C VAL A 93 -9.84 24.05 -3.80
N TYR A 94 -9.90 23.26 -4.86
CA TYR A 94 -11.07 23.10 -5.71
C TYR A 94 -11.55 21.64 -5.67
N VAL A 95 -12.66 21.38 -4.98
CA VAL A 95 -13.27 20.05 -4.92
C VAL A 95 -13.95 19.77 -6.25
N ALA A 96 -13.36 18.88 -7.04
CA ALA A 96 -13.72 18.65 -8.44
C ALA A 96 -13.13 17.33 -8.94
N PRO A 97 -13.70 16.70 -10.00
CA PRO A 97 -14.84 17.14 -10.81
C PRO A 97 -16.20 16.96 -10.10
N SER A 98 -17.31 17.17 -10.80
CA SER A 98 -18.65 16.78 -10.29
C SER A 98 -18.63 15.31 -9.85
N GLY A 99 -19.23 15.01 -8.70
CA GLY A 99 -19.17 13.69 -8.06
C GLY A 99 -17.99 13.50 -7.10
N ALA A 100 -16.99 14.38 -7.13
CA ALA A 100 -15.89 14.39 -6.16
C ALA A 100 -16.36 14.78 -4.75
N GLN A 101 -15.53 14.46 -3.78
CA GLN A 101 -15.78 14.80 -2.38
C GLN A 101 -14.54 15.34 -1.67
N ALA A 102 -14.76 16.16 -0.64
CA ALA A 102 -13.74 16.56 0.32
C ALA A 102 -14.13 16.06 1.71
N ALA A 103 -14.14 14.74 1.89
CA ALA A 103 -14.55 14.11 3.13
C ALA A 103 -13.38 14.08 4.14
N SER A 104 -13.71 14.10 5.43
CA SER A 104 -12.75 13.91 6.52
C SER A 104 -11.55 14.85 6.41
N ALA A 105 -10.32 14.34 6.28
CA ALA A 105 -9.11 15.15 6.09
C ALA A 105 -9.25 16.20 4.97
N GLY A 106 -9.97 15.88 3.89
CA GLY A 106 -10.23 16.81 2.79
C GLY A 106 -11.01 18.05 3.21
N THR A 107 -11.91 17.92 4.20
CA THR A 107 -12.64 19.06 4.78
C THR A 107 -11.68 20.04 5.43
N MET A 108 -10.77 19.57 6.30
CA MET A 108 -9.80 20.45 6.96
C MET A 108 -8.82 21.10 5.98
N ILE A 109 -8.37 20.37 4.96
CA ILE A 109 -7.49 20.90 3.89
C ILE A 109 -8.22 22.02 3.13
N THR A 110 -9.47 21.77 2.73
CA THR A 110 -10.30 22.77 2.05
C THR A 110 -10.53 24.00 2.94
N LEU A 111 -10.82 23.78 4.23
CA LEU A 111 -10.98 24.83 5.24
C LEU A 111 -9.69 25.58 5.60
N ALA A 112 -8.51 25.11 5.20
CA ALA A 112 -7.26 25.84 5.35
C ALA A 112 -6.93 26.72 4.14
N ALA A 113 -7.48 26.37 2.96
CA ALA A 113 -7.20 27.03 1.69
C ALA A 113 -7.42 28.54 1.75
N HIS A 114 -6.63 29.29 0.99
CA HIS A 114 -6.82 30.73 0.82
C HIS A 114 -8.13 31.03 0.09
N ILE A 115 -8.47 30.19 -0.88
CA ILE A 115 -9.77 30.16 -1.55
C ILE A 115 -10.24 28.71 -1.58
N ALA A 116 -11.43 28.46 -1.04
CA ALA A 116 -12.10 27.16 -1.14
C ALA A 116 -13.17 27.24 -2.22
N ALA A 117 -13.11 26.31 -3.17
CA ALA A 117 -14.05 26.21 -4.27
C ALA A 117 -14.58 24.77 -4.39
N MET A 118 -15.79 24.62 -4.90
CA MET A 118 -16.41 23.32 -5.16
C MET A 118 -17.10 23.30 -6.52
N ALA A 119 -17.07 22.16 -7.20
CA ALA A 119 -17.89 21.92 -8.38
C ALA A 119 -19.33 21.59 -8.00
N PRO A 120 -20.34 21.91 -8.82
CA PRO A 120 -21.68 21.37 -8.65
C PRO A 120 -21.65 19.84 -8.54
N GLY A 121 -22.54 19.25 -7.73
CA GLY A 121 -22.57 17.79 -7.52
C GLY A 121 -21.46 17.23 -6.61
N THR A 122 -20.68 18.09 -5.95
CA THR A 122 -19.69 17.66 -4.94
C THR A 122 -20.18 17.87 -3.51
N ASN A 123 -19.54 17.21 -2.55
CA ASN A 123 -19.84 17.33 -1.12
C ASN A 123 -18.58 17.56 -0.26
N ILE A 124 -18.79 18.12 0.93
CA ILE A 124 -17.75 18.39 1.94
C ILE A 124 -18.30 18.11 3.34
N GLY A 125 -17.49 17.52 4.21
CA GLY A 125 -17.83 17.23 5.61
C GLY A 125 -17.45 15.82 6.02
N ALA A 126 -18.32 15.14 6.78
CA ALA A 126 -18.06 13.79 7.31
C ALA A 126 -16.68 13.68 7.99
N ALA A 127 -16.40 14.63 8.89
CA ALA A 127 -15.07 14.87 9.44
C ALA A 127 -14.85 14.35 10.87
N HIS A 128 -15.68 13.40 11.30
CA HIS A 128 -15.50 12.75 12.58
C HIS A 128 -14.27 11.83 12.57
N PRO A 129 -13.36 11.97 13.55
CA PRO A 129 -12.22 11.08 13.63
C PRO A 129 -12.67 9.67 14.00
N VAL A 130 -12.06 8.68 13.38
CA VAL A 130 -12.22 7.28 13.78
C VAL A 130 -10.85 6.74 14.20
N GLY A 131 -10.81 5.96 15.27
CA GLY A 131 -9.59 5.29 15.69
C GLY A 131 -9.14 4.25 14.66
N PRO A 132 -7.86 3.82 14.69
CA PRO A 132 -7.34 2.81 13.77
C PRO A 132 -8.17 1.52 13.81
N SER A 133 -8.57 0.99 14.96
CA SER A 133 -9.41 -0.21 15.02
C SER A 133 -10.89 0.04 14.71
N GLY A 134 -11.28 1.31 14.55
CA GLY A 134 -12.64 1.86 14.42
C GLY A 134 -13.69 1.33 15.41
N LYS A 135 -13.30 0.58 16.44
CA LYS A 135 -14.04 0.57 17.70
C LYS A 135 -13.97 1.97 18.26
N ASP A 136 -15.05 2.41 18.90
CA ASP A 136 -15.01 3.60 19.73
C ASP A 136 -13.79 3.48 20.63
N VAL A 137 -12.82 4.36 20.41
CA VAL A 137 -11.74 4.58 21.35
C VAL A 137 -12.42 4.83 22.68
N GLU A 138 -11.88 4.30 23.78
CA GLU A 138 -12.39 4.54 25.14
C GLU A 138 -12.96 5.97 25.22
N LYS A 139 -14.25 6.10 25.58
CA LYS A 139 -15.08 7.28 25.25
C LYS A 139 -14.37 8.62 25.51
N THR A 140 -13.61 8.68 26.61
CA THR A 140 -12.75 9.78 27.04
C THR A 140 -11.58 10.09 26.10
N MET A 141 -10.88 9.11 25.53
CA MET A 141 -9.83 9.32 24.52
C MET A 141 -10.39 9.76 23.18
N SER A 142 -11.55 9.23 22.76
CA SER A 142 -12.24 9.68 21.53
C SER A 142 -12.63 11.16 21.64
N GLU A 143 -13.22 11.55 22.78
CA GLU A 143 -13.61 12.93 23.06
C GLU A 143 -12.42 13.90 23.05
N LYS A 144 -11.25 13.49 23.58
CA LYS A 144 -10.02 14.30 23.52
C LYS A 144 -9.59 14.58 22.07
N ILE A 145 -9.59 13.56 21.21
CA ILE A 145 -9.21 13.71 19.79
C ILE A 145 -10.22 14.60 19.07
N VAL A 146 -11.51 14.38 19.28
CA VAL A 146 -12.57 15.21 18.70
C VAL A 146 -12.41 16.67 19.15
N ASN A 147 -12.18 16.92 20.44
CA ASN A 147 -12.00 18.26 20.97
C ASN A 147 -10.76 18.95 20.41
N ASP A 148 -9.62 18.24 20.28
CA ASP A 148 -8.42 18.75 19.62
C ASP A 148 -8.70 19.15 18.16
N LEU A 149 -9.32 18.26 17.39
CA LEU A 149 -9.63 18.53 15.98
C LEU A 149 -10.64 19.67 15.80
N VAL A 150 -11.64 19.77 16.68
CA VAL A 150 -12.59 20.88 16.69
C VAL A 150 -11.86 22.19 16.97
N ALA A 151 -11.02 22.24 18.00
CA ALA A 151 -10.26 23.45 18.35
C ALA A 151 -9.30 23.86 17.21
N PHE A 152 -8.54 22.90 16.69
CA PHE A 152 -7.63 23.08 15.56
C PHE A 152 -8.35 23.63 14.33
N THR A 153 -9.42 22.97 13.90
CA THR A 153 -10.12 23.33 12.66
C THR A 153 -10.89 24.64 12.81
N LYS A 154 -11.49 24.92 13.98
CA LYS A 154 -12.14 26.21 14.25
C LYS A 154 -11.14 27.36 14.24
N SER A 155 -9.93 27.18 14.78
CA SER A 155 -8.87 28.20 14.73
C SER A 155 -8.54 28.59 13.29
N ILE A 156 -8.36 27.60 12.41
CA ILE A 156 -8.07 27.80 10.99
C ILE A 156 -9.25 28.44 10.27
N ALA A 157 -10.45 27.91 10.47
CA ALA A 157 -11.67 28.42 9.87
C ALA A 157 -11.93 29.88 10.28
N ALA A 158 -11.61 30.27 11.52
CA ALA A 158 -11.75 31.64 11.99
C ALA A 158 -10.80 32.60 11.26
N GLN A 159 -9.54 32.21 11.05
CA GLN A 159 -8.59 32.99 10.24
C GLN A 159 -9.07 33.17 8.80
N ARG A 160 -9.76 32.17 8.25
CA ARG A 160 -10.35 32.21 6.90
C ARG A 160 -11.80 32.75 6.86
N LYS A 161 -12.33 33.24 7.99
CA LYS A 161 -13.72 33.75 8.14
C LYS A 161 -14.81 32.76 7.70
N ARG A 162 -14.57 31.47 7.92
CA ARG A 162 -15.48 30.37 7.59
C ARG A 162 -16.40 30.03 8.77
N ASN A 163 -17.48 29.30 8.49
CA ASN A 163 -18.53 29.00 9.47
C ASN A 163 -18.10 28.02 10.57
N LEU A 164 -17.77 28.58 11.73
CA LEU A 164 -17.28 27.82 12.89
C LEU A 164 -18.32 26.86 13.48
N LYS A 165 -19.62 27.17 13.37
CA LYS A 165 -20.69 26.30 13.87
C LYS A 165 -20.80 25.04 13.00
N TRP A 166 -20.74 25.21 11.69
CA TRP A 166 -20.74 24.07 10.77
C TRP A 166 -19.47 23.23 10.94
N VAL A 167 -18.29 23.83 11.06
CA VAL A 167 -17.04 23.10 11.31
C VAL A 167 -17.15 22.16 12.51
N GLU A 168 -17.74 22.65 13.60
CA GLU A 168 -17.96 21.84 14.79
C GLU A 168 -18.94 20.68 14.53
N LYS A 169 -20.03 20.91 13.79
CA LYS A 169 -20.98 19.85 13.40
C LYS A 169 -20.35 18.82 12.46
N ALA A 170 -19.55 19.24 11.48
CA ALA A 170 -18.87 18.36 10.55
C ALA A 170 -17.95 17.37 11.28
N ILE A 171 -17.29 17.82 12.35
CA ILE A 171 -16.38 16.98 13.15
C ILE A 171 -17.13 16.19 14.23
N ARG A 172 -18.05 16.80 14.98
CA ARG A 172 -18.73 16.10 16.08
C ARG A 172 -19.87 15.19 15.63
N LYS A 173 -20.54 15.53 14.53
CA LYS A 173 -21.78 14.88 14.06
C LYS A 173 -21.67 14.30 12.65
N SER A 174 -20.48 14.33 12.04
CA SER A 174 -20.26 13.87 10.67
C SER A 174 -21.16 14.56 9.62
N GLU A 175 -21.58 15.80 9.89
CA GLU A 175 -22.42 16.55 8.95
C GLU A 175 -21.67 16.71 7.62
N SER A 176 -22.34 16.37 6.51
CA SER A 176 -21.83 16.56 5.15
C SER A 176 -22.85 17.39 4.37
N ILE A 177 -22.37 18.33 3.58
CA ILE A 177 -23.19 19.30 2.86
C ILE A 177 -22.77 19.40 1.40
N THR A 178 -23.71 19.79 0.54
CA THR A 178 -23.49 20.02 -0.89
C THR A 178 -22.72 21.31 -1.16
N ALA A 179 -22.14 21.45 -2.35
CA ALA A 179 -21.47 22.68 -2.80
C ALA A 179 -22.34 23.95 -2.61
N SER A 180 -23.64 23.87 -2.91
CA SER A 180 -24.58 25.00 -2.78
C SER A 180 -24.82 25.40 -1.32
N GLU A 181 -24.99 24.42 -0.43
CA GLU A 181 -25.13 24.65 1.01
C GLU A 181 -23.83 25.18 1.61
N ALA A 182 -22.69 24.64 1.19
CA ALA A 182 -21.37 25.07 1.64
C ALA A 182 -21.13 26.55 1.31
N LEU A 183 -21.52 27.00 0.11
CA LEU A 183 -21.44 28.40 -0.27
C LEU A 183 -22.38 29.26 0.59
N LYS A 184 -23.65 28.86 0.72
CA LYS A 184 -24.66 29.58 1.52
C LYS A 184 -24.25 29.72 2.99
N LEU A 185 -23.65 28.68 3.55
CA LEU A 185 -23.18 28.65 4.93
C LEU A 185 -21.83 29.34 5.12
N LYS A 186 -21.16 29.83 4.08
CA LYS A 186 -19.78 30.38 4.13
C LYS A 186 -18.75 29.36 4.65
N VAL A 187 -18.90 28.11 4.21
CA VAL A 187 -17.88 27.05 4.37
C VAL A 187 -16.84 27.17 3.26
N ILE A 188 -17.29 27.49 2.05
CA ILE A 188 -16.45 27.75 0.88
C ILE A 188 -16.70 29.16 0.33
N ASP A 189 -15.84 29.59 -0.57
CA ASP A 189 -15.87 30.92 -1.18
C ASP A 189 -16.59 30.95 -2.53
N ILE A 190 -16.55 29.83 -3.27
CA ILE A 190 -16.96 29.76 -4.69
C ILE A 190 -17.57 28.39 -5.02
N VAL A 191 -18.60 28.40 -5.87
CA VAL A 191 -18.99 27.23 -6.67
C VAL A 191 -18.66 27.52 -8.13
N ALA A 192 -17.96 26.61 -8.81
CA ALA A 192 -17.55 26.75 -10.22
C ALA A 192 -17.60 25.39 -10.92
N LYS A 193 -18.18 25.32 -12.13
CA LYS A 193 -18.40 24.06 -12.85
C LYS A 193 -17.12 23.43 -13.39
N ASP A 194 -16.15 24.26 -13.74
CA ASP A 194 -14.88 23.88 -14.34
C ASP A 194 -13.78 24.89 -13.97
N MET A 195 -12.56 24.62 -14.46
CA MET A 195 -11.40 25.48 -14.24
C MET A 195 -11.59 26.88 -14.85
N ASP A 196 -12.24 26.99 -16.01
CA ASP A 196 -12.44 28.28 -16.68
C ASP A 196 -13.36 29.19 -15.86
N GLU A 197 -14.46 28.64 -15.34
CA GLU A 197 -15.36 29.37 -14.45
C GLU A 197 -14.67 29.70 -13.12
N LEU A 198 -13.86 28.78 -12.58
CA LEU A 198 -13.11 29.02 -11.36
C LEU A 198 -12.18 30.23 -11.53
N ILE A 199 -11.34 30.24 -12.56
CA ILE A 199 -10.38 31.31 -12.87
C ILE A 199 -11.10 32.65 -12.99
N LYS A 200 -12.21 32.70 -13.74
CA LYS A 200 -13.04 33.92 -13.87
C LYS A 200 -13.56 34.42 -12.53
N LYS A 201 -13.90 33.54 -11.59
CA LYS A 201 -14.44 33.90 -10.27
C LYS A 201 -13.37 34.25 -9.23
N ILE A 202 -12.13 33.77 -9.39
CA ILE A 202 -11.02 34.09 -8.48
C ILE A 202 -10.20 35.30 -8.94
N ASP A 203 -10.26 35.65 -10.22
CA ASP A 203 -9.61 36.85 -10.76
C ASP A 203 -10.08 38.12 -10.03
N GLY A 204 -9.14 39.01 -9.75
CA GLY A 204 -9.35 40.24 -9.00
C GLY A 204 -9.54 40.07 -7.49
N ARG A 205 -9.60 38.84 -6.94
CA ARG A 205 -9.81 38.64 -5.49
C ARG A 205 -8.57 39.02 -4.68
N LYS A 206 -8.80 39.66 -3.53
CA LYS A 206 -7.78 39.93 -2.51
C LYS A 206 -7.61 38.71 -1.62
N VAL A 207 -6.40 38.15 -1.59
CA VAL A 207 -6.01 37.03 -0.74
C VAL A 207 -5.01 37.50 0.30
N LYS A 208 -5.31 37.23 1.58
CA LYS A 208 -4.38 37.49 2.69
C LYS A 208 -3.45 36.28 2.87
N LEU A 209 -2.16 36.50 2.60
CA LEU A 209 -1.05 35.62 2.96
C LEU A 209 -0.52 36.03 4.35
N ILE A 210 0.58 35.41 4.80
CA ILE A 210 1.17 35.68 6.12
C ILE A 210 1.55 37.16 6.26
N ASP A 211 2.40 37.64 5.35
CA ASP A 211 3.04 38.97 5.48
C ASP A 211 2.41 40.02 4.56
N LYS A 212 1.55 39.61 3.62
CA LYS A 212 1.01 40.49 2.58
C LYS A 212 -0.39 40.11 2.13
N THR A 213 -1.10 41.07 1.55
CA THR A 213 -2.32 40.83 0.81
C THR A 213 -2.03 40.95 -0.68
N VAL A 214 -2.35 39.91 -1.45
CA VAL A 214 -2.12 39.84 -2.90
C VAL A 214 -3.46 39.92 -3.62
N VAL A 215 -3.52 40.64 -4.74
CA VAL A 215 -4.66 40.59 -5.65
C VAL A 215 -4.36 39.54 -6.71
N LEU A 216 -5.22 38.53 -6.84
CA LEU A 216 -5.09 37.52 -7.88
C LEU A 216 -5.35 38.16 -9.24
N LYS A 217 -4.33 38.16 -10.11
CA LYS A 217 -4.45 38.49 -11.52
C LYS A 217 -4.16 37.20 -12.28
N VAL A 218 -5.21 36.47 -12.58
CA VAL A 218 -5.12 35.08 -13.08
C VAL A 218 -5.88 34.87 -14.38
N LYS A 219 -6.61 35.89 -14.83
CA LYS A 219 -7.25 35.89 -16.15
C LYS A 219 -6.21 35.66 -17.25
N GLU A 220 -6.51 34.73 -18.15
CA GLU A 220 -5.69 34.38 -19.33
C GLU A 220 -4.29 33.85 -19.02
N LEU A 221 -3.97 33.54 -17.75
CA LEU A 221 -2.72 32.88 -17.42
C LEU A 221 -2.74 31.41 -17.84
N PRO A 222 -1.62 30.88 -18.39
CA PRO A 222 -1.49 29.47 -18.70
C PRO A 222 -1.59 28.61 -17.44
N LEU A 223 -2.26 27.45 -17.59
CA LEU A 223 -2.32 26.42 -16.56
C LEU A 223 -1.12 25.47 -16.73
N VAL A 224 -0.24 25.44 -15.74
CA VAL A 224 0.90 24.53 -15.70
C VAL A 224 0.58 23.40 -14.73
N THR A 225 0.43 22.18 -15.26
CA THR A 225 0.18 21.03 -14.40
C THR A 225 1.50 20.55 -13.79
N ILE A 226 1.58 20.49 -12.47
CA ILE A 226 2.69 19.84 -11.79
C ILE A 226 2.34 18.36 -11.68
N GLU A 227 3.05 17.54 -12.44
CA GLU A 227 2.90 16.10 -12.36
C GLU A 227 3.73 15.50 -11.21
N GLU A 228 3.27 14.37 -10.70
CA GLU A 228 4.03 13.56 -9.77
C GLU A 228 5.32 13.06 -10.45
N THR A 229 6.46 13.28 -9.79
CA THR A 229 7.71 12.67 -10.25
C THR A 229 7.67 11.15 -10.08
N PHE A 230 8.60 10.43 -10.73
CA PHE A 230 8.73 8.98 -10.53
C PHE A 230 8.90 8.61 -9.05
N ARG A 231 9.66 9.41 -8.29
CA ARG A 231 9.83 9.24 -6.85
C ARG A 231 8.51 9.40 -6.09
N ASP A 232 7.71 10.42 -6.43
CA ASP A 232 6.43 10.66 -5.76
C ASP A 232 5.45 9.51 -6.03
N LYS A 233 5.42 9.01 -7.27
CA LYS A 233 4.65 7.82 -7.65
C LYS A 233 5.05 6.61 -6.81
N ILE A 234 6.36 6.34 -6.66
CA ILE A 234 6.84 5.25 -5.80
C ILE A 234 6.38 5.44 -4.36
N LEU A 235 6.60 6.61 -3.76
CA LEU A 235 6.25 6.86 -2.36
C LEU A 235 4.74 6.73 -2.12
N ARG A 236 3.91 7.22 -3.03
CA ARG A 236 2.45 7.06 -3.00
C ARG A 236 2.06 5.59 -3.09
N THR A 237 2.64 4.85 -4.04
CA THR A 237 2.37 3.42 -4.23
C THR A 237 2.80 2.59 -3.02
N LEU A 238 3.95 2.89 -2.41
CA LEU A 238 4.41 2.23 -1.18
C LEU A 238 3.55 2.60 0.03
N SER A 239 2.94 3.79 0.04
CA SER A 239 2.02 4.23 1.10
C SER A 239 0.61 3.59 0.99
N ASN A 240 0.40 2.62 0.09
CA ASN A 240 -0.85 1.87 -0.04
C ASN A 240 -0.76 0.52 0.71
N PRO A 241 -1.65 0.24 1.69
CA PRO A 241 -1.65 -1.02 2.44
C PRO A 241 -1.70 -2.28 1.59
N ASN A 242 -2.42 -2.26 0.46
CA ASN A 242 -2.51 -3.41 -0.45
C ASN A 242 -1.15 -3.73 -1.08
N ILE A 243 -0.44 -2.70 -1.53
CA ILE A 243 0.87 -2.85 -2.16
C ILE A 243 1.90 -3.30 -1.12
N ALA A 244 1.89 -2.68 0.07
CA ALA A 244 2.76 -3.09 1.17
C ALA A 244 2.55 -4.56 1.54
N TYR A 245 1.29 -5.02 1.59
CA TYR A 245 0.94 -6.42 1.86
C TYR A 245 1.43 -7.36 0.74
N ILE A 246 1.20 -7.02 -0.54
CA ILE A 246 1.68 -7.83 -1.68
C ILE A 246 3.21 -7.94 -1.67
N LEU A 247 3.92 -6.83 -1.47
CA LEU A 247 5.38 -6.81 -1.38
C LEU A 247 5.88 -7.69 -0.24
N MET A 248 5.23 -7.64 0.93
CA MET A 248 5.55 -8.52 2.04
C MET A 248 5.32 -9.99 1.68
N MET A 249 4.19 -10.34 1.05
CA MET A 249 3.87 -11.73 0.67
C MET A 249 4.84 -12.28 -0.39
N ILE A 250 5.18 -11.48 -1.41
CA ILE A 250 6.24 -11.82 -2.38
C ILE A 250 7.58 -11.98 -1.66
N GLY A 251 7.87 -11.07 -0.74
CA GLY A 251 9.05 -11.06 0.08
C GLY A 251 9.26 -12.35 0.86
N LEU A 252 8.23 -12.74 1.61
CA LEU A 252 8.17 -13.96 2.39
C LEU A 252 8.17 -15.23 1.51
N ALA A 253 7.48 -15.21 0.38
CA ALA A 253 7.50 -16.33 -0.57
C ALA A 253 8.90 -16.52 -1.20
N GLY A 254 9.57 -15.44 -1.58
CA GLY A 254 10.94 -15.48 -2.10
C GLY A 254 11.92 -16.06 -1.10
N LEU A 255 11.84 -15.64 0.17
CA LEU A 255 12.61 -16.24 1.26
C LEU A 255 12.28 -17.73 1.44
N TYR A 256 11.00 -18.10 1.41
CA TYR A 256 10.59 -19.50 1.49
C TYR A 256 11.23 -20.35 0.39
N PHE A 257 11.17 -19.90 -0.87
CA PHE A 257 11.73 -20.66 -1.99
C PHE A 257 13.25 -20.78 -1.92
N GLU A 258 13.96 -19.74 -1.52
CA GLU A 258 15.42 -19.78 -1.32
C GLU A 258 15.81 -20.76 -0.20
N LEU A 259 15.06 -20.79 0.90
CA LEU A 259 15.33 -21.69 2.03
C LEU A 259 14.94 -23.14 1.73
N ALA A 260 13.90 -23.36 0.93
CA ALA A 260 13.47 -24.69 0.51
C ALA A 260 14.39 -25.29 -0.56
N HIS A 261 14.96 -24.47 -1.44
CA HIS A 261 15.87 -24.88 -2.51
C HIS A 261 17.15 -24.03 -2.47
N PRO A 262 18.10 -24.38 -1.58
CA PRO A 262 19.35 -23.63 -1.49
C PRO A 262 20.07 -23.55 -2.84
N GLY A 263 20.41 -22.34 -3.27
CA GLY A 263 21.16 -22.09 -4.52
C GLY A 263 20.32 -21.51 -5.68
N ALA A 264 19.03 -21.24 -5.47
CA ALA A 264 18.18 -20.58 -6.47
C ALA A 264 18.51 -19.08 -6.66
N ILE A 265 19.08 -18.41 -5.63
CA ILE A 265 19.54 -17.00 -5.52
C ILE A 265 18.49 -15.94 -5.90
N LEU A 266 17.93 -16.02 -7.10
CA LEU A 266 16.95 -15.11 -7.65
C LEU A 266 15.69 -14.95 -6.77
N PRO A 267 15.05 -16.02 -6.26
CA PRO A 267 13.90 -15.88 -5.36
C PRO A 267 14.29 -15.17 -4.06
N GLY A 268 15.46 -15.48 -3.50
CA GLY A 268 15.98 -14.82 -2.30
C GLY A 268 16.24 -13.33 -2.49
N VAL A 269 16.84 -12.93 -3.62
CA VAL A 269 17.11 -11.51 -3.94
C VAL A 269 15.82 -10.73 -4.16
N ILE A 270 14.90 -11.25 -4.97
CA ILE A 270 13.59 -10.61 -5.20
C ILE A 270 12.82 -10.53 -3.88
N GLY A 271 12.85 -11.60 -3.08
CA GLY A 271 12.21 -11.65 -1.76
C GLY A 271 12.79 -10.61 -0.80
N GLY A 272 14.12 -10.51 -0.71
CA GLY A 272 14.81 -9.55 0.15
C GLY A 272 14.49 -8.09 -0.21
N ILE A 273 14.54 -7.74 -1.50
CA ILE A 273 14.17 -6.39 -1.97
C ILE A 273 12.71 -6.09 -1.65
N ALA A 274 11.80 -7.02 -1.93
CA ALA A 274 10.38 -6.83 -1.67
C ALA A 274 10.09 -6.66 -0.16
N LEU A 275 10.77 -7.40 0.72
CA LEU A 275 10.67 -7.20 2.17
C LEU A 275 11.20 -5.84 2.63
N ILE A 276 12.34 -5.38 2.11
CA ILE A 276 12.88 -4.05 2.45
C ILE A 276 11.88 -2.96 2.07
N LEU A 277 11.28 -3.05 0.88
CA LEU A 277 10.26 -2.10 0.43
C LEU A 277 8.98 -2.18 1.27
N ALA A 278 8.55 -3.38 1.66
CA ALA A 278 7.42 -3.57 2.56
C ALA A 278 7.69 -2.96 3.95
N PHE A 279 8.88 -3.15 4.52
CA PHE A 279 9.26 -2.53 5.79
C PHE A 279 9.33 -1.01 5.69
N PHE A 280 9.82 -0.46 4.58
CA PHE A 280 9.76 0.98 4.33
C PHE A 280 8.30 1.49 4.32
N ALA A 281 7.40 0.79 3.63
CA ALA A 281 5.97 1.11 3.64
C ALA A 281 5.38 1.05 5.07
N PHE A 282 5.78 0.07 5.88
CA PHE A 282 5.30 -0.11 7.26
C PHE A 282 5.66 1.05 8.19
N GLN A 283 6.75 1.80 7.93
CA GLN A 283 7.07 3.01 8.69
C GLN A 283 6.01 4.11 8.52
N THR A 284 5.35 4.13 7.36
CA THR A 284 4.36 5.15 7.00
C THR A 284 2.93 4.75 7.32
N LEU A 285 2.69 3.46 7.58
CA LEU A 285 1.38 2.86 7.80
C LEU A 285 1.20 2.43 9.27
N PRO A 286 -0.05 2.44 9.79
CA PRO A 286 -0.32 2.02 11.16
C PRO A 286 -0.31 0.48 11.28
N VAL A 287 0.87 -0.12 11.22
CA VAL A 287 1.05 -1.58 11.25
C VAL A 287 0.84 -2.14 12.65
N ASN A 288 0.09 -3.23 12.72
CA ASN A 288 0.00 -4.05 13.92
C ASN A 288 1.07 -5.16 13.88
N TYR A 289 2.07 -5.04 14.76
CA TYR A 289 3.16 -6.01 14.86
C TYR A 289 2.69 -7.45 15.14
N ALA A 290 1.57 -7.64 15.86
CA ALA A 290 1.04 -8.98 16.08
C ALA A 290 0.59 -9.63 14.76
N GLY A 291 -0.03 -8.85 13.87
CA GLY A 291 -0.44 -9.32 12.55
C GLY A 291 0.76 -9.73 11.70
N PHE A 292 1.79 -8.89 11.67
CA PHE A 292 3.06 -9.21 10.99
C PHE A 292 3.72 -10.49 11.54
N LEU A 293 3.82 -10.61 12.87
CA LEU A 293 4.43 -11.78 13.51
C LEU A 293 3.66 -13.08 13.24
N LEU A 294 2.33 -13.02 13.17
CA LEU A 294 1.50 -14.19 12.80
C LEU A 294 1.74 -14.62 11.35
N ILE A 295 1.93 -13.68 10.42
CA ILE A 295 2.25 -14.01 9.02
C ILE A 295 3.66 -14.61 8.93
N ALA A 296 4.64 -14.03 9.63
CA ALA A 296 5.98 -14.60 9.70
C ALA A 296 5.96 -16.02 10.29
N LEU A 297 5.17 -16.24 11.36
CA LEU A 297 4.95 -17.55 11.97
C LEU A 297 4.32 -18.54 10.99
N ALA A 298 3.37 -18.11 10.14
CA ALA A 298 2.80 -18.96 9.11
C ALA A 298 3.86 -19.52 8.16
N ILE A 299 4.79 -18.66 7.70
CA ILE A 299 5.90 -19.07 6.85
C ILE A 299 6.82 -20.06 7.56
N ILE A 300 7.11 -19.82 8.84
CA ILE A 300 7.90 -20.75 9.65
C ILE A 300 7.22 -22.13 9.72
N PHE A 301 5.90 -22.18 9.96
CA PHE A 301 5.16 -23.45 9.97
C PHE A 301 5.20 -24.16 8.62
N PHE A 302 5.05 -23.42 7.52
CA PHE A 302 5.16 -24.00 6.18
C PHE A 302 6.57 -24.55 5.87
N ILE A 303 7.63 -23.90 6.34
CA ILE A 303 9.01 -24.41 6.21
C ILE A 303 9.19 -25.65 7.07
N LEU A 304 8.68 -25.63 8.31
CA LEU A 304 8.83 -26.75 9.25
C LEU A 304 8.09 -28.00 8.78
N GLU A 305 6.95 -27.90 8.11
CA GLU A 305 6.24 -29.05 7.53
C GLU A 305 7.13 -29.85 6.55
N ILE A 306 8.06 -29.20 5.84
CA ILE A 306 8.97 -29.89 4.90
C ILE A 306 10.05 -30.68 5.65
N LYS A 307 10.45 -30.21 6.84
CA LYS A 307 11.54 -30.80 7.63
C LYS A 307 11.07 -31.75 8.71
N VAL A 308 9.84 -31.58 9.20
CA VAL A 308 9.25 -32.31 10.32
C VAL A 308 8.02 -33.03 9.83
N THR A 309 7.92 -34.32 10.11
CA THR A 309 6.74 -35.13 9.79
C THR A 309 5.56 -34.75 10.70
N SER A 310 4.82 -33.70 10.34
CA SER A 310 3.66 -33.22 11.09
C SER A 310 2.31 -33.66 10.54
N TYR A 311 2.29 -34.45 9.46
CA TYR A 311 1.08 -34.97 8.82
C TYR A 311 0.05 -33.86 8.45
N GLY A 312 0.54 -32.67 8.09
CA GLY A 312 -0.29 -31.52 7.69
C GLY A 312 -0.78 -30.62 8.83
N MET A 313 -0.50 -30.93 10.09
CA MET A 313 -0.92 -30.08 11.22
C MET A 313 -0.26 -28.70 11.21
N LEU A 314 1.03 -28.63 10.85
CA LEU A 314 1.74 -27.34 10.75
C LEU A 314 1.20 -26.51 9.59
N SER A 315 0.80 -27.14 8.49
CA SER A 315 0.15 -26.47 7.36
C SER A 315 -1.18 -25.83 7.76
N ILE A 316 -2.01 -26.52 8.54
CA ILE A 316 -3.27 -25.96 9.05
C ILE A 316 -2.98 -24.77 9.99
N ALA A 317 -2.04 -24.94 10.93
CA ALA A 317 -1.63 -23.85 11.82
C ALA A 317 -1.07 -22.65 11.03
N GLY A 318 -0.33 -22.91 9.95
CA GLY A 318 0.18 -21.91 9.02
C GLY A 318 -0.93 -21.13 8.32
N VAL A 319 -1.94 -21.81 7.78
CA VAL A 319 -3.11 -21.17 7.15
C VAL A 319 -3.88 -20.32 8.15
N VAL A 320 -4.15 -20.83 9.35
CA VAL A 320 -4.83 -20.06 10.41
C VAL A 320 -4.01 -18.83 10.80
N SER A 321 -2.70 -18.98 11.00
CA SER A 321 -1.82 -17.86 11.35
C SER A 321 -1.77 -16.82 10.24
N LEU A 322 -1.74 -17.25 8.97
CA LEU A 322 -1.77 -16.39 7.80
C LEU A 322 -3.07 -15.58 7.73
N ILE A 323 -4.22 -16.23 7.91
CA ILE A 323 -5.54 -15.57 7.90
C ILE A 323 -5.61 -14.52 9.01
N LEU A 324 -5.33 -14.92 10.26
CA LEU A 324 -5.40 -14.03 11.41
C LEU A 324 -4.39 -12.87 11.27
N GLY A 325 -3.17 -13.17 10.86
CA GLY A 325 -2.13 -12.18 10.65
C GLY A 325 -2.50 -11.16 9.56
N SER A 326 -3.03 -11.62 8.43
CA SER A 326 -3.45 -10.78 7.31
C SER A 326 -4.65 -9.90 7.64
N LEU A 327 -5.57 -10.38 8.49
CA LEU A 327 -6.68 -9.57 8.99
C LEU A 327 -6.24 -8.53 10.03
N MET A 328 -5.18 -8.82 10.79
CA MET A 328 -4.72 -7.98 11.90
C MET A 328 -3.69 -6.92 11.51
N ILE A 329 -2.87 -7.17 10.48
CA ILE A 329 -1.70 -6.34 10.14
C ILE A 329 -2.04 -4.85 9.90
N PHE A 330 -3.19 -4.57 9.29
CA PHE A 330 -3.69 -3.21 9.08
C PHE A 330 -5.10 -3.04 9.69
N PRO A 331 -5.22 -2.63 10.97
CA PRO A 331 -6.50 -2.66 11.69
C PRO A 331 -7.53 -1.58 11.27
N GLY A 332 -7.20 -0.66 10.36
CA GLY A 332 -7.95 0.56 10.00
C GLY A 332 -9.43 0.38 9.65
N LYS A 333 -10.48 0.88 10.33
CA LYS A 333 -11.87 0.66 9.80
C LYS A 333 -12.23 1.28 8.45
N GLN A 334 -11.43 2.24 7.99
CA GLN A 334 -11.66 2.88 6.70
C GLN A 334 -11.08 2.03 5.57
N ASP A 335 -11.80 1.96 4.44
CA ASP A 335 -11.42 1.12 3.30
C ASP A 335 -10.00 1.40 2.78
N TYR A 336 -9.53 2.65 2.91
CA TYR A 336 -8.19 3.06 2.48
C TYR A 336 -7.06 2.72 3.47
N LEU A 337 -7.37 2.36 4.72
CA LEU A 337 -6.40 1.94 5.74
C LEU A 337 -6.36 0.42 5.95
N ARG A 338 -7.23 -0.34 5.26
CA ARG A 338 -7.19 -1.81 5.23
C ARG A 338 -6.63 -2.31 3.92
N ILE A 339 -6.28 -3.58 3.94
CA ILE A 339 -6.18 -4.38 2.73
C ILE A 339 -7.60 -4.59 2.22
N SER A 340 -7.83 -4.24 0.96
CA SER A 340 -9.07 -4.54 0.25
C SER A 340 -9.30 -6.04 0.26
N TYR A 341 -10.53 -6.48 0.52
CA TYR A 341 -10.90 -7.90 0.43
C TYR A 341 -10.59 -8.50 -0.96
N GLN A 342 -10.60 -7.68 -2.01
CA GLN A 342 -10.21 -8.07 -3.37
C GLN A 342 -8.73 -8.49 -3.49
N VAL A 343 -7.86 -7.99 -2.61
CA VAL A 343 -6.44 -8.37 -2.56
C VAL A 343 -6.23 -9.44 -1.49
N LEU A 344 -6.82 -9.27 -0.30
CA LEU A 344 -6.63 -10.16 0.83
C LEU A 344 -7.12 -11.58 0.51
N VAL A 345 -8.37 -11.73 0.06
CA VAL A 345 -8.99 -13.06 -0.12
C VAL A 345 -8.28 -13.88 -1.18
N PRO A 346 -8.03 -13.38 -2.41
CA PRO A 346 -7.31 -14.16 -3.42
C PRO A 346 -5.88 -14.52 -2.99
N THR A 347 -5.17 -13.60 -2.33
CA THR A 347 -3.80 -13.86 -1.87
C THR A 347 -3.77 -14.96 -0.82
N VAL A 348 -4.63 -14.88 0.20
CA VAL A 348 -4.72 -15.88 1.26
C VAL A 348 -5.13 -17.24 0.70
N ILE A 349 -6.12 -17.29 -0.19
CA ILE A 349 -6.54 -18.53 -0.85
C ILE A 349 -5.40 -19.13 -1.68
N ALA A 350 -4.75 -18.33 -2.53
CA ALA A 350 -3.68 -18.80 -3.40
C ALA A 350 -2.51 -19.39 -2.59
N VAL A 351 -2.07 -18.68 -1.55
CA VAL A 351 -0.97 -19.14 -0.68
C VAL A 351 -1.38 -20.38 0.10
N SER A 352 -2.59 -20.39 0.68
CA SER A 352 -3.07 -21.55 1.44
C SER A 352 -3.21 -22.79 0.55
N LEU A 353 -3.78 -22.64 -0.65
CA LEU A 353 -3.95 -23.74 -1.60
C LEU A 353 -2.60 -24.28 -2.06
N PHE A 354 -1.63 -23.41 -2.34
CA PHE A 354 -0.27 -23.81 -2.68
C PHE A 354 0.35 -24.69 -1.58
N PHE A 355 0.34 -24.23 -0.33
CA PHE A 355 0.96 -24.96 0.77
C PHE A 355 0.23 -26.26 1.13
N VAL A 356 -1.11 -26.27 1.12
CA VAL A 356 -1.89 -27.50 1.33
C VAL A 356 -1.63 -28.51 0.23
N THR A 357 -1.49 -28.07 -1.02
CA THR A 357 -1.16 -28.97 -2.15
C THR A 357 0.23 -29.56 -1.98
N VAL A 358 1.24 -28.75 -1.67
CA VAL A 358 2.61 -29.22 -1.42
C VAL A 358 2.66 -30.20 -0.26
N ALA A 359 2.00 -29.90 0.86
CA ALA A 359 1.93 -30.80 2.01
C ALA A 359 1.23 -32.13 1.66
N SER A 360 0.14 -32.09 0.88
CA SER A 360 -0.58 -33.28 0.43
C SER A 360 0.29 -34.15 -0.49
N LEU A 361 1.04 -33.53 -1.41
CA LEU A 361 1.96 -34.24 -2.30
C LEU A 361 3.13 -34.83 -1.52
N ALA A 362 3.71 -34.10 -0.58
CA ALA A 362 4.80 -34.57 0.28
C ALA A 362 4.34 -35.75 1.15
N PHE A 363 3.16 -35.65 1.77
CA PHE A 363 2.56 -36.74 2.55
C PHE A 363 2.31 -37.97 1.69
N LYS A 364 1.74 -37.80 0.49
CA LYS A 364 1.53 -38.90 -0.46
C LYS A 364 2.86 -39.54 -0.89
N ALA A 365 3.90 -38.75 -1.09
CA ALA A 365 5.24 -39.24 -1.43
C ALA A 365 5.90 -40.01 -0.27
N GLN A 366 5.69 -39.58 0.98
CA GLN A 366 6.24 -40.25 2.16
C GLN A 366 5.53 -41.57 2.48
N ILE A 367 4.24 -41.69 2.21
CA ILE A 367 3.47 -42.93 2.42
C ILE A 367 3.60 -43.91 1.25
N ALA A 368 4.01 -43.43 0.07
CA ALA A 368 4.25 -44.30 -1.06
C ALA A 368 5.32 -45.35 -0.71
N LYS A 369 4.99 -46.63 -0.88
CA LYS A 369 5.95 -47.72 -0.66
C LYS A 369 7.19 -47.48 -1.53
N PRO A 370 8.41 -47.61 -0.98
CA PRO A 370 9.63 -47.53 -1.76
C PRO A 370 9.57 -48.54 -2.91
N ARG A 371 9.67 -48.07 -4.15
CA ARG A 371 9.68 -48.93 -5.34
C ARG A 371 11.09 -49.27 -5.83
N THR A 372 12.12 -48.85 -5.09
CA THR A 372 13.53 -49.03 -5.45
C THR A 372 14.28 -49.70 -4.31
N GLY A 373 15.32 -50.49 -4.64
CA GLY A 373 16.15 -51.21 -3.67
C GLY A 373 15.49 -52.46 -3.06
N THR A 374 16.09 -53.00 -2.00
CA THR A 374 15.67 -54.27 -1.34
C THR A 374 14.25 -54.22 -0.80
N ALA A 375 13.75 -53.05 -0.41
CA ALA A 375 12.38 -52.83 0.06
C ALA A 375 11.33 -52.94 -1.07
N GLY A 376 11.72 -52.65 -2.32
CA GLY A 376 10.84 -52.77 -3.50
C GLY A 376 10.71 -54.21 -4.01
N LEU A 377 11.61 -55.12 -3.60
CA LEU A 377 11.56 -56.54 -3.96
C LEU A 377 10.56 -57.32 -3.09
N ILE A 378 10.31 -56.87 -1.85
CA ILE A 378 9.41 -57.57 -0.91
C ILE A 378 7.96 -57.42 -1.37
N GLY A 379 7.32 -58.56 -1.68
CA GLY A 379 5.94 -58.64 -2.15
C GLY A 379 5.80 -58.82 -3.66
N GLU A 380 6.88 -58.67 -4.43
CA GLU A 380 6.92 -58.98 -5.85
C GLU A 380 6.89 -60.50 -6.09
N VAL A 381 6.34 -60.91 -7.23
CA VAL A 381 6.31 -62.31 -7.68
C VAL A 381 7.35 -62.49 -8.77
N GLY A 382 8.10 -63.58 -8.72
CA GLY A 382 9.01 -63.97 -9.78
C GLY A 382 9.01 -65.47 -10.02
N GLU A 383 9.79 -65.88 -11.00
CA GLU A 383 9.84 -67.26 -11.48
C GLU A 383 11.15 -67.92 -11.03
N VAL A 384 11.05 -69.17 -10.55
CA VAL A 384 12.23 -69.97 -10.20
C VAL A 384 12.97 -70.41 -11.46
N MET A 385 14.21 -69.95 -11.64
CA MET A 385 15.02 -70.23 -12.83
C MET A 385 15.94 -71.43 -12.66
N GLU A 386 16.46 -71.66 -11.46
CA GLU A 386 17.47 -72.70 -11.21
C GLU A 386 17.32 -73.27 -9.79
N VAL A 387 17.27 -74.59 -9.67
CA VAL A 387 17.30 -75.33 -8.41
C VAL A 387 18.35 -76.44 -8.53
N ARG A 388 19.61 -76.18 -8.15
CA ARG A 388 20.70 -77.15 -8.30
C ARG A 388 21.75 -77.05 -7.20
N GLY A 389 21.96 -78.16 -6.46
CA GLY A 389 23.06 -78.31 -5.50
C GLY A 389 23.10 -77.25 -4.40
N GLY A 390 21.94 -76.93 -3.81
CA GLY A 390 21.81 -75.90 -2.77
C GLY A 390 21.81 -74.45 -3.29
N ARG A 391 21.88 -74.24 -4.60
CA ARG A 391 21.69 -72.93 -5.22
C ARG A 391 20.29 -72.83 -5.81
N LEU A 392 19.56 -71.81 -5.35
CA LEU A 392 18.23 -71.46 -5.82
C LEU A 392 18.30 -70.04 -6.38
N LYS A 393 17.86 -69.86 -7.63
CA LYS A 393 17.80 -68.54 -8.28
C LYS A 393 16.41 -68.24 -8.80
N VAL A 394 16.00 -67.00 -8.64
CA VAL A 394 14.69 -66.50 -9.07
C VAL A 394 14.86 -65.26 -9.94
N PHE A 395 14.04 -65.14 -10.98
CA PHE A 395 13.95 -63.93 -11.78
C PHE A 395 12.81 -63.07 -11.23
N VAL A 396 13.17 -61.97 -10.57
CA VAL A 396 12.23 -61.05 -9.93
C VAL A 396 12.64 -59.64 -10.32
N HIS A 397 11.67 -58.81 -10.70
CA HIS A 397 11.88 -57.39 -10.96
C HIS A 397 12.97 -57.09 -12.03
N GLY A 398 13.07 -57.94 -13.07
CA GLY A 398 13.98 -57.75 -14.20
C GLY A 398 15.42 -58.26 -14.00
N GLU A 399 15.74 -58.84 -12.84
CA GLU A 399 17.06 -59.31 -12.46
C GLU A 399 17.04 -60.75 -11.92
N ILE A 400 18.18 -61.45 -11.98
CA ILE A 400 18.34 -62.79 -11.41
C ILE A 400 18.95 -62.68 -10.02
N TRP A 401 18.23 -63.17 -9.02
CA TRP A 401 18.63 -63.12 -7.62
C TRP A 401 18.87 -64.52 -7.05
N ASN A 402 19.85 -64.63 -6.14
CA ASN A 402 19.96 -65.82 -5.29
C ASN A 402 18.82 -65.80 -4.27
N ALA A 403 18.21 -66.95 -4.03
CA ALA A 403 17.09 -67.07 -3.11
C ALA A 403 17.24 -68.27 -2.17
N GLU A 404 16.49 -68.24 -1.08
CA GLU A 404 16.32 -69.33 -0.12
C GLU A 404 14.83 -69.52 0.14
N SER A 405 14.40 -70.77 0.21
CA SER A 405 13.00 -71.16 0.44
C SER A 405 12.94 -72.14 1.61
N SER A 406 11.95 -71.96 2.49
CA SER A 406 11.65 -72.93 3.56
C SER A 406 10.91 -74.16 3.03
N GLU A 407 10.37 -74.09 1.81
CA GLU A 407 9.61 -75.14 1.15
C GLU A 407 10.31 -75.60 -0.14
N PRO A 408 10.18 -76.88 -0.55
CA PRO A 408 10.68 -77.33 -1.85
C PRO A 408 9.97 -76.59 -2.98
N VAL A 409 10.76 -75.95 -3.86
CA VAL A 409 10.27 -75.24 -5.05
C VAL A 409 10.90 -75.84 -6.30
N ASN A 410 10.14 -75.88 -7.40
CA ASN A 410 10.60 -76.40 -8.68
C ASN A 410 10.94 -75.27 -9.67
N VAL A 411 11.79 -75.57 -10.66
CA VAL A 411 12.06 -74.66 -11.78
C VAL A 411 10.76 -74.39 -12.54
N GLY A 412 10.48 -73.11 -12.83
CA GLY A 412 9.24 -72.63 -13.46
C GLY A 412 8.11 -72.30 -12.49
N GLU A 413 8.26 -72.54 -11.18
CA GLU A 413 7.24 -72.16 -10.20
C GLU A 413 7.27 -70.65 -9.90
N MET A 414 6.08 -70.07 -9.70
CA MET A 414 5.92 -68.68 -9.29
C MET A 414 6.01 -68.54 -7.77
N VAL A 415 6.87 -67.64 -7.32
CA VAL A 415 7.23 -67.46 -5.92
C VAL A 415 7.18 -65.98 -5.55
N LYS A 416 6.71 -65.69 -4.34
CA LYS A 416 6.62 -64.33 -3.81
C LYS A 416 7.78 -64.06 -2.87
N VAL A 417 8.43 -62.92 -3.03
CA VAL A 417 9.50 -62.50 -2.15
C VAL A 417 8.90 -62.02 -0.83
N VAL A 418 9.30 -62.64 0.28
CA VAL A 418 8.84 -62.31 1.64
C VAL A 418 9.88 -61.54 2.46
N GLY A 419 11.14 -61.54 2.03
CA GLY A 419 12.22 -60.78 2.68
C GLY A 419 13.51 -60.78 1.87
N VAL A 420 14.44 -59.90 2.24
CA VAL A 420 15.78 -59.83 1.65
C VAL A 420 16.81 -59.80 2.78
N GLU A 421 17.72 -60.77 2.81
CA GLU A 421 18.80 -60.86 3.81
C GLU A 421 20.14 -61.13 3.10
N ASN A 422 21.18 -60.35 3.40
CA ASN A 422 22.54 -60.55 2.85
C ASN A 422 22.59 -60.76 1.32
N LEU A 423 21.80 -59.98 0.55
CA LEU A 423 21.66 -60.09 -0.91
C LEU A 423 21.07 -61.42 -1.41
N LYS A 424 20.35 -62.15 -0.55
CA LYS A 424 19.52 -63.30 -0.91
C LYS A 424 18.04 -63.01 -0.64
N LEU A 425 17.18 -63.44 -1.54
CA LEU A 425 15.73 -63.32 -1.39
C LEU A 425 15.20 -64.49 -0.58
N ARG A 426 14.44 -64.22 0.49
CA ARG A 426 13.57 -65.23 1.10
C ARG A 426 12.29 -65.27 0.29
N ILE A 427 11.93 -66.44 -0.21
CA ILE A 427 10.77 -66.64 -1.06
C ILE A 427 9.78 -67.62 -0.44
N GLN A 428 8.51 -67.47 -0.78
CA GLN A 428 7.44 -68.40 -0.44
C GLN A 428 6.66 -68.75 -1.71
N ARG A 429 6.18 -70.00 -1.81
CA ARG A 429 5.35 -70.43 -2.93
C ARG A 429 4.09 -69.58 -3.00
N VAL A 430 3.69 -69.17 -4.20
CA VAL A 430 2.38 -68.55 -4.42
C VAL A 430 1.37 -69.69 -4.56
N ASP A 431 0.47 -69.84 -3.59
CA ASP A 431 -0.65 -70.76 -3.72
C ASP A 431 -1.49 -70.34 -4.93
N SER A 432 -1.58 -71.24 -5.91
CA SER A 432 -2.45 -71.07 -7.07
C SER A 432 -3.89 -71.28 -6.61
N GLY A 433 -4.53 -70.19 -6.18
CA GLY A 433 -5.98 -70.11 -6.02
C GLY A 433 -6.67 -69.97 -7.37
#